data_AF-A0A5A7NU01-F1
#
_entry.id   AF-A0A5A7NU01-F1
#
_cell.length_a   1.000
_cell.length_b   1.000
_cell.length_c   1.000
_cell.angle_alpha   90.00
_cell.angle_beta   90.00
_cell.angle_gamma   90.00
#
_symmetry.space_group_name_H-M   'P 1'
#
loop_
_entity.id
_entity.type
_entity.pdbx_description
1 polymer ?
#
loop_
_entity_poly.entity_id
_entity_poly.type
_entity_poly.pdbx_seq_one_letter_code
_entity_poly.pdbx_strand_id
1 'polypeptide(L)'
;MSARPRPDTLPVPAPGAGARGPEPALPASPHGAPRFANDWIGATLRLCPERRMARIAAGTLEWLLTAADFDALAAAAEGPGPLAVEWNPDLGQVLVPGGHLRGGASFFRLRS
;
A
#
# COMPACT_ATOMS: atom_id res chain seq x y z
N MET A 1 53.24 -36.12 32.34
CA MET A 1 52.57 -34.91 32.86
C MET A 1 51.82 -34.27 31.71
N SER A 2 50.50 -34.47 31.68
CA SER A 2 49.59 -33.88 30.69
C SER A 2 49.05 -32.55 31.23
N ALA A 3 49.02 -31.51 30.40
CA ALA A 3 48.22 -30.31 30.64
C ALA A 3 47.65 -29.81 29.32
N ARG A 4 46.35 -29.50 29.36
CA ARG A 4 45.37 -29.42 28.27
C ARG A 4 45.41 -28.08 27.50
N PRO A 5 44.89 -28.04 26.26
CA PRO A 5 44.71 -26.80 25.50
C PRO A 5 43.57 -25.93 26.05
N ARG A 6 43.69 -24.61 25.91
CA ARG A 6 42.63 -23.63 26.20
C ARG A 6 41.58 -23.65 25.08
N PRO A 7 40.27 -23.66 25.38
CA PRO A 7 39.23 -23.47 24.39
C PRO A 7 39.00 -21.96 24.19
N ASP A 8 39.30 -21.47 23.00
CA ASP A 8 38.81 -20.16 22.55
C ASP A 8 37.45 -20.35 21.86
N THR A 9 36.67 -19.28 21.88
CA THR A 9 35.21 -19.26 21.84
C THR A 9 34.62 -19.62 20.47
N LEU A 10 33.58 -20.46 20.45
CA LEU A 10 32.79 -20.86 19.27
C LEU A 10 31.95 -19.70 18.70
N PRO A 11 31.65 -19.71 17.40
CA PRO A 11 30.32 -19.33 16.94
C PRO A 11 29.49 -20.53 16.48
N VAL A 12 28.23 -20.47 16.91
CA VAL A 12 27.10 -21.40 16.86
C VAL A 12 26.69 -21.80 15.43
N PRO A 13 26.26 -23.05 15.18
CA PRO A 13 25.67 -23.45 13.89
C PRO A 13 24.27 -22.83 13.69
N ALA A 14 24.03 -22.36 12.47
CA ALA A 14 22.75 -21.80 12.03
C ALA A 14 21.57 -22.77 12.20
N PRO A 15 20.41 -22.30 12.65
CA PRO A 15 19.13 -22.90 12.33
C PRO A 15 18.47 -22.13 11.17
N GLY A 16 18.17 -22.86 10.10
CA GLY A 16 17.34 -22.35 9.01
C GLY A 16 15.86 -22.21 9.39
N ALA A 17 15.10 -21.83 8.36
CA ALA A 17 13.64 -21.80 8.26
C ALA A 17 12.95 -20.49 8.69
N GLY A 18 12.70 -19.67 7.68
CA GLY A 18 11.71 -18.60 7.68
C GLY A 18 11.57 -18.07 6.26
N ALA A 19 11.01 -18.88 5.36
CA ALA A 19 10.69 -18.49 4.00
C ALA A 19 9.77 -17.25 4.02
N ARG A 20 10.34 -16.06 3.88
CA ARG A 20 9.59 -14.92 3.37
C ARG A 20 9.52 -15.13 1.88
N GLY A 21 8.36 -15.56 1.40
CA GLY A 21 8.03 -15.45 -0.02
C GLY A 21 8.28 -14.01 -0.50
N PRO A 22 8.45 -13.78 -1.81
CA PRO A 22 8.62 -12.44 -2.33
C PRO A 22 7.39 -11.62 -1.90
N GLU A 23 7.56 -10.77 -0.89
CA GLU A 23 6.66 -9.67 -0.64
C GLU A 23 6.62 -8.88 -1.96
N PRO A 24 5.45 -8.68 -2.60
CA PRO A 24 5.41 -7.89 -3.82
C PRO A 24 5.88 -6.49 -3.45
N ALA A 25 7.14 -6.20 -3.79
CA ALA A 25 7.72 -4.89 -3.66
C ALA A 25 6.83 -3.94 -4.45
N LEU A 26 6.05 -3.13 -3.75
CA LEU A 26 5.40 -1.99 -4.35
C LEU A 26 6.52 -1.20 -5.06
N PRO A 27 6.35 -0.84 -6.34
CA PRO A 27 7.40 -0.14 -7.07
C PRO A 27 7.74 1.12 -6.30
N ALA A 28 9.00 1.24 -5.88
CA ALA A 28 9.51 2.43 -5.23
C ALA A 28 9.32 3.60 -6.21
N SER A 29 8.39 4.50 -5.90
CA SER A 29 8.30 5.78 -6.62
C SER A 29 9.69 6.42 -6.54
N PRO A 30 10.31 6.78 -7.69
CA PRO A 30 11.69 7.23 -7.73
C PRO A 30 11.79 8.53 -6.94
N HIS A 31 12.40 8.45 -5.76
CA HIS A 31 12.78 9.60 -4.94
C HIS A 31 13.80 10.42 -5.73
N GLY A 32 13.36 11.41 -6.50
CA GLY A 32 14.26 12.30 -7.25
C GLY A 32 13.69 12.97 -8.50
N ALA A 33 12.49 12.62 -8.98
CA ALA A 33 11.87 13.35 -10.07
C ALA A 33 11.40 14.75 -9.59
N PRO A 34 11.46 15.79 -10.43
CA PRO A 34 10.84 17.09 -10.12
C PRO A 34 9.36 16.86 -9.89
N ARG A 35 8.95 17.07 -8.63
CA ARG A 35 7.57 16.90 -8.18
C ARG A 35 6.73 18.01 -8.77
N PHE A 36 6.03 17.71 -9.86
CA PHE A 36 5.07 18.63 -10.44
C PHE A 36 3.95 18.81 -9.40
N ALA A 37 3.57 20.05 -9.10
CA ALA A 37 2.32 20.29 -8.38
C ALA A 37 1.20 19.55 -9.14
N ASN A 38 0.44 18.67 -8.47
CA ASN A 38 -0.39 17.56 -9.01
C ASN A 38 0.22 16.14 -9.00
N ASP A 39 1.23 15.85 -8.17
CA ASP A 39 1.75 14.49 -8.09
C ASP A 39 0.72 13.51 -7.52
N TRP A 40 0.54 12.42 -8.25
CA TRP A 40 -0.14 11.24 -7.76
C TRP A 40 0.76 10.53 -6.76
N ILE A 41 0.23 10.24 -5.58
CA ILE A 41 0.97 9.57 -4.50
C ILE A 41 0.48 8.14 -4.34
N GLY A 42 1.43 7.22 -4.13
CA GLY A 42 1.10 5.86 -3.72
C GLY A 42 0.37 5.88 -2.37
N ALA A 43 -0.79 5.27 -2.32
CA ALA A 43 -1.65 5.26 -1.16
C ALA A 43 -2.40 3.92 -1.03
N THR A 44 -3.08 3.76 0.10
CA THR A 44 -3.90 2.61 0.38
C THR A 44 -5.34 3.05 0.59
N LEU A 45 -6.26 2.47 -0.17
CA LEU A 45 -7.69 2.71 -0.11
C LEU A 45 -8.36 1.65 0.77
N ARG A 46 -9.18 2.09 1.74
CA ARG A 46 -10.07 1.22 2.50
C ARG A 46 -11.48 1.79 2.45
N LEU A 47 -12.43 0.97 2.00
CA LEU A 47 -13.83 1.38 1.94
C LEU A 47 -14.54 1.09 3.27
N CYS A 48 -15.38 2.03 3.66
CA CYS A 48 -16.26 1.94 4.82
C CYS A 48 -17.72 1.93 4.32
N PRO A 49 -18.27 0.77 3.93
CA PRO A 49 -19.58 0.68 3.29
C PRO A 49 -20.72 1.19 4.16
N GLU A 50 -20.66 0.98 5.49
CA GLU A 50 -21.68 1.46 6.44
C GLU A 50 -21.85 2.98 6.43
N ARG A 51 -20.78 3.71 6.11
CA ARG A 51 -20.76 5.17 6.09
C ARG A 51 -20.68 5.73 4.65
N ARG A 52 -20.58 4.85 3.64
CA ARG A 52 -20.30 5.20 2.24
C ARG A 52 -19.10 6.14 2.09
N MET A 53 -18.04 5.86 2.86
CA MET A 53 -16.80 6.63 2.87
C MET A 53 -15.60 5.79 2.40
N ALA A 54 -14.61 6.47 1.87
CA ALA A 54 -13.31 5.95 1.49
C ALA A 54 -12.25 6.55 2.42
N ARG A 55 -11.47 5.69 3.07
CA ARG A 55 -10.27 6.08 3.78
C ARG A 55 -9.07 5.89 2.86
N ILE A 56 -8.29 6.94 2.67
CA ILE A 56 -7.04 6.89 1.94
C ILE A 56 -5.91 7.15 2.91
N ALA A 57 -4.91 6.27 2.94
CA ALA A 57 -3.72 6.42 3.76
C ALA A 57 -2.47 6.47 2.89
N ALA A 58 -1.60 7.47 3.06
CA ALA A 58 -0.32 7.59 2.37
C ALA A 58 0.76 7.96 3.39
N GLY A 59 1.55 6.97 3.82
CA GLY A 59 2.54 7.16 4.88
C GLY A 59 1.89 7.58 6.20
N THR A 60 2.25 8.77 6.70
CA THR A 60 1.71 9.34 7.95
C THR A 60 0.43 10.17 7.74
N LEU A 61 0.04 10.39 6.48
CA LEU A 61 -1.15 11.15 6.13
C LEU A 61 -2.34 10.22 5.91
N GLU A 62 -3.50 10.64 6.37
CA GLU A 62 -4.76 9.93 6.19
C GLU A 62 -5.88 10.90 5.87
N TRP A 63 -6.72 10.52 4.93
CA TRP A 63 -7.93 11.23 4.53
C TRP A 63 -9.12 10.31 4.69
N LEU A 64 -10.22 10.88 5.17
CA LEU A 64 -11.52 10.23 5.18
C LEU A 64 -12.44 11.04 4.26
N LEU A 65 -12.86 10.44 3.16
CA LEU A 65 -13.48 11.12 2.03
C LEU A 65 -14.75 10.40 1.61
N THR A 66 -15.67 11.13 0.98
CA THR A 66 -16.85 10.59 0.33
C THR A 66 -16.57 10.39 -1.16
N ALA A 67 -17.02 9.28 -1.73
CA ALA A 67 -16.91 9.04 -3.16
C ALA A 67 -18.15 9.60 -3.88
N ALA A 68 -17.94 10.28 -5.01
CA ALA A 68 -19.05 10.76 -5.83
C ALA A 68 -19.92 9.60 -6.35
N ASP A 69 -19.28 8.49 -6.73
CA ASP A 69 -19.92 7.22 -7.07
C ASP A 69 -19.30 6.11 -6.22
N PHE A 70 -19.87 5.90 -5.04
CA PHE A 70 -19.34 4.92 -4.08
C PHE A 70 -19.53 3.48 -4.55
N ASP A 71 -20.64 3.17 -5.22
CA ASP A 71 -20.96 1.80 -5.62
C ASP A 71 -20.02 1.34 -6.75
N ALA A 72 -19.73 2.21 -7.72
CA ALA A 72 -18.73 1.93 -8.75
C ALA A 72 -17.31 1.80 -8.17
N LEU A 73 -16.95 2.66 -7.19
CA LEU A 73 -15.68 2.55 -6.49
C LEU A 73 -15.58 1.24 -5.69
N ALA A 74 -16.66 0.83 -5.04
CA ALA A 74 -16.74 -0.43 -4.29
C ALA A 74 -16.61 -1.64 -5.20
N ALA A 75 -17.23 -1.61 -6.39
CA ALA A 75 -17.05 -2.63 -7.40
C ALA A 75 -15.60 -2.67 -7.93
N ALA A 76 -14.97 -1.51 -8.15
CA ALA A 76 -13.60 -1.42 -8.63
C ALA A 76 -12.56 -1.90 -7.60
N ALA A 77 -12.81 -1.67 -6.30
CA ALA A 77 -11.86 -1.97 -5.24
C ALA A 77 -11.87 -3.44 -4.76
N GLU A 78 -12.65 -4.32 -5.43
CA GLU A 78 -13.01 -5.68 -5.03
C GLU A 78 -12.00 -6.38 -4.10
N GLY A 79 -12.44 -6.65 -2.86
CA GLY A 79 -11.71 -7.44 -1.89
C GLY A 79 -11.88 -6.90 -0.46
N PRO A 80 -11.94 -7.78 0.56
CA PRO A 80 -11.94 -7.35 1.94
C PRO A 80 -10.51 -6.97 2.35
N GLY A 81 -10.10 -5.74 2.07
CA GLY A 81 -8.77 -5.29 2.48
C GLY A 81 -8.39 -3.89 2.02
N PRO A 82 -7.31 -3.33 2.58
CA PRO A 82 -6.68 -2.14 2.05
C PRO A 82 -6.14 -2.42 0.63
N LEU A 83 -6.53 -1.61 -0.35
CA LEU A 83 -6.12 -1.73 -1.75
C LEU A 83 -5.03 -0.71 -2.08
N ALA A 84 -3.95 -1.12 -2.74
CA ALA A 84 -2.96 -0.19 -3.26
C ALA A 84 -3.54 0.63 -4.43
N VAL A 85 -3.47 1.95 -4.31
CA VAL A 85 -4.01 2.92 -5.26
C VAL A 85 -3.03 4.07 -5.46
N GLU A 86 -3.32 4.92 -6.44
CA GLU A 86 -2.71 6.24 -6.51
C GLU A 86 -3.74 7.29 -6.14
N TRP A 87 -3.34 8.29 -5.36
CA TRP A 87 -4.21 9.35 -4.86
C TRP A 87 -3.66 10.71 -5.26
N ASN A 88 -4.53 11.61 -5.73
CA ASN A 88 -4.19 13.00 -5.95
C ASN A 88 -5.06 13.88 -5.03
N PRO A 89 -4.49 14.43 -3.93
CA PRO A 89 -5.24 15.23 -2.97
C PRO A 89 -5.72 16.56 -3.55
N ASP A 90 -4.96 17.16 -4.47
CA ASP A 90 -5.30 18.45 -5.08
C ASP A 90 -6.50 18.31 -6.03
N LEU A 91 -6.56 17.22 -6.80
CA LEU A 91 -7.69 16.93 -7.70
C LEU A 91 -8.87 16.28 -6.98
N GLY A 92 -8.64 15.75 -5.78
CA GLY A 92 -9.59 14.90 -5.09
C GLY A 92 -9.90 13.63 -5.90
N GLN A 93 -8.89 13.01 -6.51
CA GLN A 93 -9.09 11.88 -7.41
C GLN A 93 -8.24 10.67 -7.02
N VAL A 94 -8.86 9.50 -6.96
CA VAL A 94 -8.18 8.21 -6.72
C VAL A 94 -8.16 7.41 -8.01
N LEU A 95 -7.04 6.75 -8.26
CA LEU A 95 -6.84 5.80 -9.34
C LEU A 95 -6.77 4.41 -8.74
N VAL A 96 -7.72 3.57 -9.13
CA VAL A 96 -7.78 2.15 -8.80
C VAL A 96 -7.18 1.35 -9.97
N PRO A 97 -5.98 0.77 -9.82
CA PRO A 97 -5.37 -0.05 -10.87
C PRO A 97 -6.29 -1.20 -11.27
N GLY A 98 -6.57 -1.32 -12.58
CA GLY A 98 -7.49 -2.35 -13.08
C GLY A 98 -8.98 -2.14 -12.74
N GLY A 99 -9.35 -1.05 -12.04
CA GLY A 99 -10.72 -0.77 -11.62
C GLY A 99 -11.75 -0.80 -12.75
N HIS A 100 -11.36 -0.37 -13.96
CA HIS A 100 -12.20 -0.41 -15.16
C HIS A 100 -12.69 -1.82 -15.53
N LEU A 101 -11.96 -2.88 -15.16
CA LEU A 101 -12.35 -4.26 -15.42
C LEU A 101 -13.56 -4.71 -14.60
N ARG A 102 -13.86 -4.01 -13.50
CA ARG A 102 -14.88 -4.42 -12.51
C ARG A 102 -15.93 -3.35 -12.24
N GLY A 103 -15.49 -2.11 -12.06
CA GLY A 103 -16.35 -0.96 -11.77
C GLY A 103 -16.60 -0.03 -12.97
N GLY A 104 -16.17 -0.42 -14.18
CA GLY A 104 -16.36 0.37 -15.41
C GLY A 104 -15.49 1.64 -15.51
N ALA A 105 -14.83 2.05 -14.43
CA ALA A 105 -13.87 3.15 -14.38
C ALA A 105 -12.67 2.81 -13.49
N SER A 106 -11.52 3.43 -13.78
CA SER A 106 -10.33 3.37 -12.93
C SER A 106 -10.11 4.64 -12.11
N PHE A 107 -10.77 5.75 -12.46
CA PHE A 107 -10.63 7.03 -11.78
C PHE A 107 -11.92 7.38 -11.06
N PHE A 108 -11.81 7.71 -9.77
CA PHE A 108 -12.95 8.05 -8.94
C PHE A 108 -12.70 9.37 -8.22
N ARG A 109 -13.71 10.23 -8.22
CA ARG A 109 -13.64 11.52 -7.53
C ARG A 109 -14.08 11.36 -6.09
N LEU A 110 -13.24 11.83 -5.18
CA LEU A 110 -13.47 11.88 -3.75
C LEU A 110 -13.59 13.32 -3.27
N ARG A 111 -14.37 13.54 -2.21
CA ARG A 111 -14.64 14.86 -1.63
C ARG A 111 -14.60 14.76 -0.10
N SER A 112 -14.03 15.77 0.54
CA SER A 112 -14.08 15.93 2.00
C SER A 112 -15.48 16.33 2.46
#